data_AF-A0AAD8B5J7-F1
#
_entry.id   AF-A0AAD8B5J7-F1
#
_cell.length_a   1.000
_cell.length_b   1.000
_cell.length_c   1.000
_cell.angle_alpha   90.00
_cell.angle_beta   90.00
_cell.angle_gamma   90.00
#
_symmetry.space_group_name_H-M   'P 1'
#
loop_
_entity.id
_entity.type
_entity.pdbx_description
1 polymer ?
#
loop_
_entity_poly.entity_id
_entity_poly.type
_entity_poly.pdbx_seq_one_letter_code
_entity_poly.pdbx_strand_id
1 'polypeptide(L)'
;NFRILAVYYNLQLYTGTFHYEILDPYDNKINVLSGVSGTFGVVEGFFDLSDQPSFGTWKINVRTETVSGEKSQLFEVAEYGSYFYIQ
;
A
#
# COMPACT_ATOMS: atom_id res chain seq x y z
N ASN A 1 -4.66 -6.48 -3.24
CA ASN A 1 -3.27 -7.00 -3.21
C ASN A 1 -2.30 -5.91 -3.62
N PHE A 2 -1.18 -5.79 -2.92
CA PHE A 2 -0.07 -4.90 -3.28
C PHE A 2 1.27 -5.53 -2.87
N ARG A 3 2.38 -4.97 -3.39
CA ARG A 3 3.74 -5.36 -3.03
C ARG A 3 4.57 -4.13 -2.72
N ILE A 4 5.40 -4.26 -1.70
CA ILE A 4 6.42 -3.29 -1.33
C ILE A 4 7.77 -3.92 -1.64
N LEU A 5 8.60 -3.20 -2.40
CA LEU A 5 9.97 -3.60 -2.74
C LEU A 5 10.94 -2.52 -2.25
N ALA A 6 11.96 -2.93 -1.51
CA ALA A 6 13.09 -2.05 -1.21
C ALA A 6 14.42 -2.67 -1.66
N VAL A 7 15.23 -1.81 -2.25
CA VAL A 7 16.59 -2.10 -2.71
C VAL A 7 17.49 -0.92 -2.36
N TYR A 8 18.74 -1.21 -2.01
CA TYR A 8 19.77 -0.19 -1.84
C TYR A 8 20.18 0.41 -3.19
N TYR A 9 20.91 1.53 -3.18
CA TYR A 9 21.40 2.19 -4.40
C TYR A 9 22.24 1.28 -5.31
N ASN A 10 22.93 0.30 -4.74
CA ASN A 10 23.71 -0.71 -5.46
C ASN A 10 22.88 -1.92 -5.91
N LEU A 11 21.55 -1.83 -5.86
CA LEU A 11 20.58 -2.88 -6.19
C LEU A 11 20.66 -4.13 -5.30
N GLN A 12 21.40 -4.08 -4.20
CA GLN A 12 21.30 -5.12 -3.19
C GLN A 12 19.92 -5.06 -2.54
N LEU A 13 19.34 -6.23 -2.30
CA LEU A 13 18.03 -6.37 -1.70
C LEU A 13 18.05 -5.85 -0.26
N TYR A 14 17.05 -5.09 0.11
CA TYR A 14 16.85 -4.69 1.49
C TYR A 14 16.43 -5.90 2.33
N THR A 15 17.04 -6.11 3.49
CA THR A 15 16.73 -7.26 4.38
C THR A 15 16.18 -6.86 5.74
N GLY A 16 15.96 -5.55 5.96
CA GLY A 16 15.37 -5.07 7.20
C GLY A 16 13.85 -5.15 7.21
N THR A 17 13.26 -4.56 8.25
CA THR A 17 11.82 -4.48 8.43
C THR A 17 11.24 -3.21 7.82
N PHE A 18 9.97 -3.30 7.49
CA PHE A 18 9.16 -2.24 6.93
C PHE A 18 8.08 -1.85 7.93
N HIS A 19 7.65 -0.61 7.80
CA HIS A 19 6.40 -0.12 8.34
C HIS A 19 5.58 0.43 7.18
N TYR A 20 4.31 0.05 7.11
CA TYR A 20 3.40 0.65 6.15
C TYR A 20 2.06 0.96 6.77
N GLU A 21 1.42 1.99 6.22
CA GLU A 21 0.07 2.39 6.56
C GLU A 21 -0.73 2.65 5.28
N ILE A 22 -2.01 2.28 5.32
CA ILE A 22 -2.99 2.58 4.27
C ILE A 22 -3.89 3.66 4.82
N LEU A 23 -4.00 4.78 4.10
CA LEU A 23 -4.85 5.90 4.46
C LEU A 23 -5.97 6.09 3.44
N ASP A 24 -7.14 6.41 3.96
CA ASP A 24 -8.28 6.85 3.15
C ASP A 24 -8.08 8.30 2.63
N PRO A 25 -9.03 8.83 1.83
CA PRO A 25 -8.92 10.18 1.27
C PRO A 25 -8.93 11.31 2.31
N TYR A 26 -9.28 11.00 3.56
CA TYR A 26 -9.33 11.96 4.67
C TYR A 26 -8.16 11.79 5.64
N ASP A 27 -7.11 11.06 5.23
CA ASP A 27 -5.93 10.74 6.04
C ASP A 27 -6.24 9.90 7.30
N ASN A 28 -7.37 9.19 7.33
CA ASN A 28 -7.62 8.21 8.37
C ASN A 28 -6.77 6.97 8.11
N LYS A 29 -6.10 6.46 9.15
CA LYS A 29 -5.32 5.23 9.07
C LYS A 29 -6.26 4.02 9.09
N ILE A 30 -6.40 3.37 7.94
CA ILE A 30 -7.29 2.22 7.78
C ILE A 30 -6.56 0.90 8.10
N ASN A 31 -5.27 0.83 7.79
CA ASN A 31 -4.42 -0.30 8.15
C ASN A 31 -3.03 0.20 8.52
N VAL A 32 -2.43 -0.37 9.57
CA VAL A 32 -1.09 -0.02 10.04
C VAL A 32 -0.36 -1.29 10.42
N LEU A 33 0.78 -1.54 9.78
CA LEU A 33 1.64 -2.68 10.06
C LEU A 33 3.08 -2.23 10.26
N SER A 34 3.73 -2.80 11.27
CA SER A 34 5.08 -2.47 11.70
C SER A 34 5.90 -3.74 11.88
N GLY A 35 7.21 -3.66 11.68
CA GLY A 35 8.12 -4.78 11.89
C GLY A 35 7.91 -5.92 10.89
N VAL A 36 7.26 -5.65 9.76
CA VAL A 36 7.03 -6.68 8.74
C VAL A 36 8.27 -6.85 7.88
N SER A 37 8.58 -8.08 7.53
CA SER A 37 9.67 -8.42 6.63
C SER A 37 9.18 -9.45 5.63
N GLY A 38 9.87 -9.58 4.52
CA GLY A 38 9.54 -10.57 3.52
C GLY A 38 10.76 -10.99 2.72
N THR A 39 10.58 -12.04 1.93
CA THR A 39 11.67 -12.69 1.22
C THR A 39 12.22 -11.77 0.14
N PHE A 40 13.55 -11.70 0.00
CA PHE A 40 14.22 -10.96 -1.07
C PHE A 40 13.83 -9.47 -1.14
N GLY A 41 13.60 -8.83 0.01
CA GLY A 41 13.26 -7.40 0.08
C GLY A 41 11.85 -7.06 -0.42
N VAL A 42 10.99 -8.08 -0.55
CA VAL A 42 9.59 -7.93 -0.98
C VAL A 42 8.66 -8.25 0.18
N VAL A 43 7.79 -7.31 0.54
CA VAL A 43 6.65 -7.55 1.42
C VAL A 43 5.39 -7.59 0.56
N GLU A 44 4.63 -8.67 0.68
CA GLU A 44 3.31 -8.79 0.06
C GLU A 44 2.25 -8.36 1.07
N GLY A 45 1.30 -7.54 0.60
CA GLY A 45 0.26 -6.99 1.44
C GLY A 45 -1.12 -7.17 0.81
N PHE A 46 -2.10 -7.32 1.68
CA PHE A 46 -3.50 -7.44 1.32
C PHE A 46 -4.35 -6.60 2.27
N PHE A 47 -5.40 -6.02 1.69
CA PHE A 47 -6.39 -5.24 2.41
C PHE A 47 -7.69 -5.30 1.60
N ASP A 48 -8.77 -5.67 2.28
CA ASP A 48 -10.12 -5.66 1.74
C ASP A 48 -10.79 -4.32 2.01
N LEU A 49 -11.43 -3.78 0.98
CA LEU A 49 -12.33 -2.65 1.15
C LEU A 49 -13.61 -3.13 1.86
N SER A 50 -14.17 -2.27 2.71
CA SER A 50 -15.51 -2.50 3.25
C SER A 50 -16.57 -2.41 2.14
N ASP A 51 -17.79 -2.88 2.42
CA ASP A 51 -18.93 -2.75 1.51
C ASP A 51 -19.33 -1.28 1.23
N GLN A 52 -18.90 -0.36 2.10
CA GLN A 52 -19.13 1.07 2.00
C GLN A 52 -17.82 1.83 2.27
N PRO A 53 -16.85 1.81 1.34
CA PRO A 53 -15.59 2.51 1.53
C PRO A 53 -15.77 4.00 1.23
N SER A 54 -14.88 4.85 1.76
CA SER A 54 -14.77 6.22 1.27
C SER A 54 -14.21 6.21 -0.15
N PHE A 55 -14.94 6.81 -1.09
CA PHE A 55 -14.46 6.98 -2.47
C PHE A 55 -13.45 8.12 -2.58
N GLY A 56 -12.56 8.00 -3.55
CA GLY A 56 -11.52 8.96 -3.86
C GLY A 56 -10.12 8.36 -3.85
N THR A 57 -9.12 9.23 -3.75
CA THR A 57 -7.72 8.84 -3.78
C THR A 57 -7.22 8.44 -2.41
N TRP A 58 -6.82 7.18 -2.28
CA TRP A 58 -6.19 6.59 -1.10
C TRP A 58 -4.67 6.59 -1.29
N LYS A 59 -3.94 6.34 -0.20
CA LYS A 59 -2.47 6.20 -0.25
C LYS A 59 -1.95 5.08 0.64
N ILE A 60 -0.87 4.47 0.18
CA ILE A 60 -0.03 3.57 0.98
C ILE A 60 1.27 4.30 1.26
N ASN A 61 1.56 4.58 2.54
CA ASN A 61 2.84 5.10 2.97
C ASN A 61 3.71 3.95 3.46
N VAL A 62 4.98 3.98 3.10
CA VAL A 62 5.95 2.96 3.47
C VAL A 62 7.23 3.63 3.93
N ARG A 63 7.78 3.13 5.04
CA ARG A 63 9.13 3.46 5.50
C ARG A 63 9.85 2.20 5.92
N THR A 64 11.18 2.28 5.93
CA THR A 64 12.04 1.23 6.50
C THR A 64 12.58 1.69 7.85
N GLU A 65 13.01 0.78 8.72
CA GLU A 65 13.59 1.17 10.01
C GLU A 65 14.97 1.81 9.88
N THR A 66 15.76 1.38 8.88
CA THR A 66 17.18 1.72 8.78
C THR A 66 17.49 2.80 7.75
N VAL A 67 16.62 2.98 6.75
CA VAL A 67 16.78 4.02 5.72
C VAL A 67 15.77 5.12 6.00
N SER A 68 16.29 6.34 6.20
CA SER A 68 15.45 7.51 6.37
C SER A 68 14.70 7.83 5.08
N GLY A 69 13.43 8.16 5.22
CA GLY A 69 12.56 8.48 4.10
C GLY A 69 11.26 7.69 4.16
N GLU A 70 10.23 8.29 3.57
CA GLU A 70 8.94 7.68 3.36
C GLU A 70 8.67 7.66 1.85
N LYS A 71 8.05 6.59 1.38
CA LYS A 71 7.51 6.50 0.03
C LYS A 71 6.00 6.34 0.09
N SER A 72 5.31 7.22 -0.61
CA SER A 72 3.86 7.13 -0.79
C SER A 72 3.53 6.62 -2.19
N GLN A 73 2.51 5.77 -2.27
CA GLN A 73 1.87 5.35 -3.51
C GLN A 73 0.37 5.61 -3.44
N LEU A 74 -0.17 6.29 -4.46
CA LEU A 74 -1.59 6.64 -4.54
C LEU A 74 -2.37 5.57 -5.32
N PHE A 75 -3.64 5.36 -4.97
CA PHE A 75 -4.57 4.53 -5.73
C PHE A 75 -6.00 5.06 -5.59
N GLU A 76 -6.83 4.86 -6.61
CA GLU A 76 -8.22 5.34 -6.61
C GLU A 76 -9.18 4.24 -6.15
N VAL A 77 -10.13 4.61 -5.29
CA VAL A 77 -11.27 3.79 -4.90
C VAL A 77 -12.54 4.47 -5.41
N ALA A 78 -13.23 3.83 -6.34
CA ALA A 78 -14.45 4.35 -6.95
C ALA A 78 -15.44 3.23 -7.22
N GLU A 79 -16.72 3.58 -7.34
CA GLU A 79 -17.75 2.68 -7.82
C GLU A 79 -17.61 2.48 -9.33
N TYR A 80 -17.64 1.22 -9.79
CA TYR A 80 -17.64 0.89 -11.22
C TYR A 80 -18.93 0.17 -11.59
N GLY A 81 -19.80 0.88 -12.33
CA GLY A 81 -21.02 0.31 -12.89
C GLY A 81 -20.82 -0.11 -14.35
N SER A 82 -20.96 -1.40 -14.65
CA SER A 82 -21.05 -1.89 -16.03
C SER A 82 -22.49 -1.75 -16.53
N TYR A 83 -22.77 -0.74 -17.36
CA TYR A 83 -24.05 -0.65 -18.08
C TYR A 83 -24.05 -1.67 -19.24
N PHE A 84 -24.77 -2.78 -19.08
CA PHE A 84 -25.10 -3.67 -20.21
C PHE A 84 -26.37 -3.14 -20.88
N TYR A 85 -26.24 -2.56 -22.08
CA TYR A 85 -27.38 -2.37 -22.97
C TYR A 85 -27.77 -3.72 -23.56
N ILE A 86 -28.93 -4.25 -23.18
CA ILE A 86 -29.53 -5.40 -23.86
C ILE A 86 -30.22 -4.82 -25.11
N GLN A 87 -29.75 -5.23 -26.30
CA GLN A 87 -30.44 -4.99 -27.58
C GLN A 87 -31.59 -5.98 -27.77
#